data_AF-A0A7Y5FNJ3-F1
#
_entry.id   AF-A0A7Y5FNJ3-F1
#
_cell.length_a   1.000
_cell.length_b   1.000
_cell.length_c   1.000
_cell.angle_alpha   90.00
_cell.angle_beta   90.00
_cell.angle_gamma   90.00
#
_symmetry.space_group_name_H-M   'P 1'
#
loop_
_entity.id
_entity.type
_entity.pdbx_description
1 polymer ?
#
loop_
_entity_poly.entity_id
_entity_poly.type
_entity_poly.pdbx_seq_one_letter_code
_entity_poly.pdbx_strand_id
1 'polypeptide(L)' 'MTEKLNSMNYNELENLGLINAVAVRNLKICARYDELKQKGFTNEDIEYMLAEEFFLSPESIHRIRYTKKNRGVS' A
#
# COMPACT_ATOMS: atom_id res chain seq x y z
N MET A 1 5.43 -23.13 -4.72
CA MET A 1 4.34 -22.63 -5.60
C MET A 1 3.55 -21.62 -4.80
N THR A 2 4.00 -20.37 -4.78
CA THR A 2 3.30 -19.26 -4.10
C THR A 2 2.53 -18.47 -5.16
N GLU A 3 1.78 -19.19 -6.00
CA GLU A 3 1.01 -18.60 -7.08
C GLU A 3 -0.28 -18.00 -6.51
N LYS A 4 -0.50 -16.71 -6.84
CA LYS A 4 -1.82 -16.12 -7.12
C LYS A 4 -2.81 -16.01 -5.94
N LEU A 5 -2.37 -15.55 -4.78
CA LEU A 5 -3.30 -15.03 -3.75
C LEU A 5 -3.39 -13.49 -3.68
N ASN A 6 -2.54 -12.75 -4.41
CA ASN A 6 -2.46 -11.28 -4.28
C ASN A 6 -3.08 -10.45 -5.42
N SER A 7 -3.65 -11.08 -6.45
CA SER A 7 -4.24 -10.35 -7.60
C SER A 7 -5.76 -10.50 -7.74
N MET A 8 -6.39 -11.45 -7.02
CA MET A 8 -7.83 -11.42 -6.88
C MET A 8 -8.21 -10.40 -5.80
N ASN A 9 -9.00 -9.42 -6.22
CA ASN A 9 -10.05 -8.78 -5.43
C ASN A 9 -9.81 -7.41 -4.78
N TYR A 10 -8.81 -6.58 -5.08
CA TYR A 10 -8.98 -5.16 -4.69
C TYR A 10 -10.12 -4.49 -5.46
N ASN A 11 -10.14 -4.69 -6.79
CA ASN A 11 -11.24 -4.22 -7.63
C ASN A 11 -12.56 -4.92 -7.29
N GLU A 12 -12.54 -6.21 -6.96
CA GLU A 12 -13.78 -6.90 -6.59
C GLU A 12 -14.25 -6.57 -5.18
N LEU A 13 -13.37 -6.36 -4.20
CA LEU A 13 -13.76 -5.85 -2.88
C LEU A 13 -14.31 -4.43 -2.99
N GLU A 14 -13.79 -3.60 -3.91
CA GLU A 14 -14.36 -2.29 -4.23
C GLU A 14 -15.74 -2.43 -4.89
N ASN A 15 -15.86 -3.34 -5.87
CA ASN A 15 -17.11 -3.59 -6.61
C ASN A 15 -18.19 -4.24 -5.72
N LEU A 16 -17.78 -5.00 -4.70
CA LEU A 16 -18.65 -5.56 -3.66
C LEU A 16 -18.96 -4.54 -2.54
N GLY A 17 -18.40 -3.33 -2.60
CA GLY A 17 -18.58 -2.28 -1.58
C GLY A 17 -17.97 -2.60 -0.22
N LEU A 18 -17.10 -3.61 -0.15
CA LEU A 18 -16.47 -4.08 1.09
C LEU A 18 -15.30 -3.17 1.51
N ILE A 19 -14.69 -2.48 0.54
CA ILE A 19 -13.63 -1.51 0.79
C ILE A 19 -13.86 -0.23 -0.03
N ASN A 20 -13.57 0.92 0.58
CA ASN A 20 -13.64 2.20 -0.12
C ASN A 20 -12.41 2.39 -1.05
N ALA A 21 -12.54 3.25 -2.07
CA ALA A 21 -11.46 3.58 -3.00
C ALA A 21 -10.16 4.05 -2.29
N VAL A 22 -10.29 4.73 -1.13
CA VAL A 22 -9.15 5.11 -0.28
C VAL A 22 -8.43 3.89 0.29
N ALA A 23 -9.16 2.87 0.72
CA ALA A 23 -8.58 1.62 1.23
C ALA A 23 -7.88 0.84 0.11
N VAL A 24 -8.48 0.79 -1.09
CA VAL A 24 -7.83 0.21 -2.28
C VAL A 24 -6.52 0.91 -2.58
N ARG A 25 -6.52 2.25 -2.59
CA ARG A 25 -5.31 3.04 -2.80
C ARG A 25 -4.22 2.72 -1.78
N ASN A 26 -4.58 2.66 -0.50
CA ASN A 26 -3.63 2.36 0.58
C ASN A 26 -3.05 0.95 0.47
N LEU A 27 -3.85 -0.02 0.04
CA LEU A 27 -3.42 -1.39 -0.19
C LEU A 27 -2.43 -1.47 -1.37
N LYS A 28 -2.71 -0.75 -2.47
CA LYS A 28 -1.79 -0.62 -3.62
C LYS A 28 -0.46 0.02 -3.21
N ILE A 29 -0.51 1.12 -2.44
CA ILE A 29 0.67 1.79 -1.89
C ILE A 29 1.51 0.82 -1.06
N CYS A 30 0.89 0.04 -0.16
CA CYS A 30 1.61 -0.93 0.66
C CYS A 30 2.27 -2.03 -0.19
N ALA A 31 1.53 -2.62 -1.13
CA ALA A 31 2.08 -3.65 -2.01
C ALA A 31 3.28 -3.12 -2.80
N ARG A 32 3.17 -1.91 -3.34
CA ARG A 32 4.23 -1.29 -4.12
C ARG A 32 5.44 -0.91 -3.26
N TYR A 33 5.19 -0.46 -2.03
CA TYR A 33 6.22 -0.22 -1.03
C TYR A 33 7.04 -1.48 -0.76
N ASP A 34 6.38 -2.61 -0.48
CA ASP A 34 7.04 -3.88 -0.21
C ASP A 34 7.86 -4.37 -1.42
N GLU A 35 7.34 -4.22 -2.64
CA GLU A 35 8.09 -4.55 -3.87
C GLU A 35 9.37 -3.69 -4.02
N LEU A 36 9.27 -2.38 -3.79
CA LEU A 36 10.43 -1.49 -3.88
C LEU A 36 11.42 -1.75 -2.74
N LYS A 37 10.93 -2.11 -1.55
CA LYS A 37 11.78 -2.48 -0.42
C LYS A 37 12.59 -3.75 -0.71
N GLN A 38 11.96 -4.75 -1.34
CA GLN A 38 12.64 -5.98 -1.76
C GLN A 38 13.71 -5.74 -2.84
N LYS A 39 13.54 -4.70 -3.66
CA LYS A 39 14.54 -4.28 -4.65
C LYS A 39 15.73 -3.51 -4.05
N GLY A 40 15.70 -3.22 -2.75
CA GLY A 40 16.80 -2.56 -2.04
C GLY A 40 16.71 -1.03 -1.96
N PHE A 41 15.58 -0.42 -2.35
CA PHE A 41 15.40 1.02 -2.22
C PHE A 41 15.33 1.46 -0.74
N THR A 42 15.78 2.67 -0.46
CA THR A 42 15.68 3.25 0.89
C THR A 42 14.23 3.62 1.19
N ASN A 43 13.87 3.73 2.47
CA ASN A 43 12.50 4.10 2.83
C ASN A 43 12.13 5.49 2.30
N GLU A 44 13.09 6.41 2.31
CA GLU A 44 12.91 7.79 1.84
C GLU A 44 12.63 7.79 0.33
N ASP A 45 13.48 7.13 -0.47
CA ASP A 45 13.28 7.02 -1.92
C ASP A 45 11.91 6.42 -2.27
N ILE A 46 11.51 5.37 -1.56
CA ILE A 46 10.21 4.72 -1.78
C ILE A 46 9.06 5.67 -1.44
N GLU A 47 9.15 6.41 -0.34
CA GLU A 47 8.13 7.37 0.07
C GLU A 47 7.98 8.50 -0.95
N TYR A 48 9.08 9.00 -1.53
CA TYR A 48 9.04 9.99 -2.60
C TYR A 48 8.47 9.43 -3.91
N MET A 49 8.91 8.24 -4.35
CA MET A 49 8.40 7.61 -5.58
C MET A 49 6.89 7.34 -5.49
N LEU A 50 6.42 6.82 -4.36
CA LEU A 50 4.99 6.56 -4.15
C LEU A 50 4.19 7.85 -3.94
N ALA A 51 4.78 8.88 -3.36
CA ALA A 51 4.17 10.19 -3.25
C ALA A 51 3.86 10.77 -4.64
N GLU A 52 4.82 10.70 -5.56
CA GLU A 52 4.62 11.11 -6.95
C GLU A 52 3.60 10.23 -7.68
N GLU A 53 3.71 8.89 -7.58
CA GLU A 53 2.82 7.94 -8.26
C GLU A 53 1.34 8.06 -7.83
N PHE A 54 1.10 8.33 -6.54
CA PHE A 54 -0.25 8.37 -5.96
C PHE A 54 -0.77 9.79 -5.70
N PHE A 55 -0.04 10.83 -6.12
CA PHE A 55 -0.36 12.24 -5.86
C PHE A 55 -0.59 12.52 -4.37
N LEU A 56 0.34 12.05 -3.55
CA LEU A 56 0.33 12.17 -2.10
C LEU A 56 1.61 12.84 -1.59
N SER A 57 1.62 13.25 -0.34
CA SER A 57 2.86 13.66 0.33
C SER A 57 3.63 12.44 0.83
N PRO A 58 4.98 12.47 0.87
CA PRO A 58 5.79 11.41 1.47
C PRO A 58 5.34 11.07 2.90
N GLU A 59 4.97 12.07 3.69
CA GLU A 59 4.41 11.87 5.04
C GLU A 59 3.09 11.09 5.02
N SER A 60 2.24 11.26 4.01
CA SER A 60 1.03 10.46 3.86
C SER A 60 1.35 9.00 3.56
N ILE A 61 2.33 8.73 2.69
CA ILE A 61 2.81 7.37 2.42
C ILE A 61 3.36 6.73 3.70
N HIS A 62 4.15 7.49 4.46
CA HIS A 62 4.66 7.09 5.76
C HIS A 62 3.52 6.72 6.73
N ARG A 63 2.53 7.61 6.92
CA ARG A 63 1.38 7.34 7.80
C ARG A 63 0.58 6.12 7.34
N ILE A 64 0.37 5.91 6.03
CA ILE A 64 -0.35 4.74 5.50
C ILE A 64 0.37 3.44 5.91
N ARG A 65 1.69 3.41 5.80
CA ARG A 65 2.51 2.28 6.24
C ARG A 65 2.40 2.04 7.76
N TYR A 66 2.49 3.10 8.56
CA TYR A 66 2.53 2.99 10.03
C TYR A 66 1.15 2.73 10.65
N THR A 67 0.07 3.17 10.02
CA THR A 67 -1.30 2.86 10.46
C THR A 67 -1.58 1.36 10.41
N LYS A 68 -0.94 0.62 9.48
CA LYS A 68 -1.00 -0.86 9.43
C LYS A 68 -0.36 -1.53 10.66
N LYS A 69 0.67 -0.92 11.25
CA LYS A 69 1.36 -1.44 12.45
C LYS A 69 0.57 -1.21 13.75
N ASN A 70 -0.23 -0.15 13.82
CA ASN A 70 -1.01 0.18 15.02
C ASN A 70 -2.38 -0.52 15.13
N ARG A 71 -2.76 -1.37 14.16
CA ARG A 71 -3.92 -2.27 14.34
C ARG A 71 -3.61 -3.56 15.11
N GLY A 72 -2.38 -3.70 15.61
CA GLY A 72 -1.91 -4.84 16.38
C GLY A 72 -1.32 -4.50 17.75
N VAL A 73 -1.65 -3.34 18.32
CA VAL A 73 -1.27 -3.02 19.71
C VAL A 73 -2.46 -2.35 20.43
N SER A 74 -3.13 -3.19 21.22
CA SER A 74 -4.14 -2.93 22.28
C SER A 74 -5.49 -2.31 21.91
#